data_AF-A0A2I1KVZ6-F1
#
_entry.id   AF-A0A2I1KVZ6-F1
#
_cell.length_a   1.000
_cell.length_b   1.000
_cell.length_c   1.000
_cell.angle_alpha   90.00
_cell.angle_beta   90.00
_cell.angle_gamma   90.00
#
_symmetry.space_group_name_H-M   'P 1'
#
loop_
_entity.id
_entity.type
_entity.pdbx_description
1 polymer ?
#
loop_
_entity_poly.entity_id
_entity_poly.type
_entity_poly.pdbx_seq_one_letter_code
_entity_poly.pdbx_strand_id
1 'polypeptide(L)' 'MGRRQASNAQLAAASEMSTSSVSRKVGGERLITLDEFAAMSLALDVEPDEMFNRAARIVRAA' A
#
# COMPACT_ATOMS: atom_id res chain seq x y z
N MET A 1 18.23 -8.09 -7.43
CA MET A 1 17.56 -7.37 -6.34
C MET A 1 16.10 -7.79 -6.31
N GLY A 2 15.72 -8.70 -5.40
CA GLY A 2 14.35 -9.20 -5.31
C GLY A 2 13.40 -8.12 -4.84
N ARG A 3 12.24 -7.99 -5.49
CA ARG A 3 11.15 -7.08 -5.08
C ARG A 3 10.75 -7.44 -3.65
N ARG A 4 11.10 -6.61 -2.66
CA ARG A 4 10.72 -6.82 -1.27
C ARG A 4 9.22 -6.57 -1.13
N GLN A 5 8.41 -7.63 -1.14
CA GLN A 5 7.01 -7.54 -0.75
C GLN A 5 6.95 -7.32 0.75
N ALA A 6 6.31 -6.24 1.20
CA ALA A 6 5.97 -6.14 2.62
C ALA A 6 4.85 -7.11 2.95
N SER A 7 4.98 -7.75 4.11
CA SER A 7 3.92 -8.57 4.68
C SER A 7 2.75 -7.69 5.14
N ASN A 8 1.54 -8.26 5.17
CA ASN A 8 0.36 -7.58 5.73
C ASN A 8 0.58 -7.10 7.17
N ALA A 9 1.44 -7.78 7.94
CA ALA A 9 1.81 -7.36 9.29
C ALA A 9 2.63 -6.07 9.32
N GLN A 10 3.58 -5.91 8.39
CA GLN A 10 4.37 -4.68 8.26
C GLN A 10 3.50 -3.50 7.83
N LEU A 11 2.62 -3.72 6.85
CA LEU A 11 1.68 -2.71 6.40
C LEU A 11 0.70 -2.30 7.52
N ALA A 12 0.20 -3.27 8.28
CA ALA A 12 -0.69 -3.03 9.42
C ALA A 12 -0.03 -2.15 10.49
N ALA A 13 1.20 -2.47 10.87
CA ALA A 13 1.95 -1.70 11.87
C ALA A 13 2.18 -0.24 11.43
N ALA A 14 2.51 -0.03 10.16
CA ALA A 14 2.85 1.31 9.66
C ALA A 14 1.63 2.18 9.33
N SER A 15 0.46 1.58 9.08
CA SER A 15 -0.78 2.30 8.77
C SER A 15 -1.75 2.39 9.93
N GLU A 16 -1.32 1.98 11.13
CA GLU A 16 -2.17 1.88 12.33
C GLU A 16 -3.45 1.05 12.08
N MET A 17 -3.38 0.11 11.14
CA MET A 17 -4.49 -0.75 10.76
C MET A 17 -4.35 -2.16 11.33
N SER A 18 -5.48 -2.85 11.49
CA SER A 18 -5.42 -4.31 11.72
C SER A 18 -5.00 -5.05 10.44
N THR A 19 -4.31 -6.17 10.59
CA THR A 19 -3.92 -7.06 9.47
C THR A 19 -5.12 -7.51 8.64
N SER A 20 -6.28 -7.74 9.27
CA SER A 20 -7.53 -8.06 8.57
C SER A 20 -8.04 -6.89 7.73
N SER A 21 -7.85 -5.64 8.17
CA SER A 21 -8.20 -4.45 7.39
C SER A 21 -7.28 -4.31 6.17
N VAL A 22 -5.96 -4.48 6.36
CA VAL A 22 -4.98 -4.51 5.27
C VAL A 22 -5.36 -5.56 4.24
N SER A 23 -5.63 -6.79 4.66
CA SER A 23 -5.96 -7.89 3.76
C SER A 23 -7.17 -7.59 2.88
N ARG A 24 -8.24 -7.01 3.46
CA ARG A 24 -9.44 -6.64 2.71
C ARG A 24 -9.19 -5.49 1.72
N LYS A 25 -8.33 -4.52 2.07
CA LYS A 25 -7.98 -3.42 1.17
C LYS A 25 -7.08 -3.89 0.01
N VAL A 26 -6.07 -4.70 0.31
CA VAL A 26 -5.20 -5.31 -0.72
C VAL A 26 -5.99 -6.24 -1.65
N GLY A 27 -6.99 -6.95 -1.12
CA GLY A 27 -7.91 -7.78 -1.92
C GLY A 27 -8.97 -7.00 -2.70
N GLY A 28 -9.04 -5.68 -2.58
CA GLY A 28 -10.03 -4.84 -3.25
C GLY A 28 -11.44 -4.89 -2.66
N GLU A 29 -11.63 -5.56 -1.51
CA GLU A 29 -12.91 -5.66 -0.81
C GLU A 29 -13.30 -4.37 -0.06
N ARG A 30 -12.32 -3.50 0.19
CA ARG A 30 -12.51 -2.18 0.81
C ARG A 30 -11.66 -1.12 0.13
N LEU A 31 -12.22 0.08 0.02
CA LEU A 31 -11.47 1.26 -0.41
C LEU A 31 -10.37 1.60 0.58
N ILE A 32 -9.26 2.10 0.06
CA ILE A 32 -8.16 2.70 0.81
C ILE A 32 -8.32 4.22 0.80
N THR A 33 -8.12 4.86 1.94
CA THR A 33 -8.09 6.32 2.07
C THR A 33 -6.71 6.86 1.68
N LEU A 34 -6.60 8.16 1.43
CA LEU A 34 -5.32 8.78 1.10
C LEU A 34 -4.31 8.71 2.26
N ASP A 35 -4.77 8.86 3.50
CA ASP A 35 -3.90 8.80 4.68
C ASP A 35 -3.34 7.38 4.88
N GLU A 36 -4.19 6.35 4.74
CA GLU A 36 -3.75 4.95 4.80
C GLU A 36 -2.76 4.64 3.66
N PHE A 37 -3.00 5.16 2.46
CA PHE A 37 -2.09 4.99 1.33
C PHE A 37 -0.73 5.63 1.59
N ALA A 38 -0.70 6.86 2.12
CA ALA A 38 0.53 7.55 2.48
C ALA A 38 1.31 6.77 3.55
N ALA A 39 0.63 6.32 4.61
CA ALA A 39 1.24 5.55 5.68
C ALA A 39 1.80 4.19 5.18
N MET A 40 1.07 3.49 4.30
CA MET A 40 1.54 2.25 3.67
C MET A 40 2.71 2.48 2.72
N SER A 41 2.78 3.63 2.04
CA SER A 41 3.91 3.97 1.14
C SER A 41 5.19 4.19 1.94
N LEU A 42 5.11 4.96 3.04
CA LEU A 42 6.23 5.16 3.96
C LEU A 42 6.71 3.86 4.60
N ALA A 43 5.79 2.93 4.90
CA ALA A 43 6.12 1.58 5.39
C ALA A 43 7.01 0.78 4.44
N LEU A 44 6.87 1.06 3.14
CA LEU A 44 7.60 0.41 2.06
C LEU A 44 8.91 1.13 1.73
N ASP A 45 9.25 2.18 2.46
CA ASP A 45 10.38 3.07 2.19
C ASP A 45 10.25 3.71 0.80
N VAL A 46 9.02 4.09 0.44
CA VAL A 46 8.68 4.74 -0.83
C VAL A 46 7.88 6.01 -0.54
N GLU A 47 8.28 7.13 -1.17
CA GLU A 47 7.53 8.37 -1.06
C GLU A 47 6.11 8.21 -1.65
N PRO A 48 5.06 8.75 -1.00
CA PRO A 48 3.67 8.57 -1.46
C PRO A 48 3.43 9.02 -2.92
N ASP A 49 4.08 10.08 -3.37
CA ASP A 49 3.98 10.58 -4.75
C ASP A 49 4.63 9.62 -5.75
N GLU A 50 5.78 9.03 -5.40
CA GLU A 50 6.42 7.98 -6.21
C GLU A 50 5.50 6.76 -6.34
N MET A 51 4.95 6.29 -5.21
CA MET A 51 4.05 5.14 -5.18
C MET A 51 2.77 5.42 -5.98
N PHE A 52 2.22 6.63 -5.88
CA PHE A 52 1.06 7.06 -6.67
C PHE A 52 1.36 7.09 -8.17
N ASN A 53 2.48 7.69 -8.57
CA ASN A 53 2.93 7.73 -9.96
C ASN A 53 3.18 6.34 -10.53
N ARG A 54 3.66 5.40 -9.70
CA ARG A 54 3.82 3.99 -10.07
C ARG A 54 2.47 3.30 -10.28
N ALA A 55 1.51 3.50 -9.38
CA ALA A 55 0.16 2.95 -9.52
C ALA A 55 -0.53 3.50 -10.77
N ALA A 56 -0.44 4.81 -11.02
CA ALA A 56 -0.99 5.46 -12.21
C ALA A 56 -0.43 4.88 -13.52
N ARG A 57 0.86 4.56 -13.56
CA ARG A 57 1.49 3.89 -14.72
C ARG A 57 0.95 2.48 -14.95
N ILE A 58 0.72 1.72 -13.88
CA ILE A 58 0.15 0.36 -13.98
C ILE A 58 -1.28 0.42 -14.53
N VAL A 59 -2.12 1.32 -13.98
CA VAL A 59 -3.52 1.47 -14.40
C VAL A 59 -3.63 1.93 -15.84
N ARG A 60 -2.77 2.86 -16.29
CA ARG A 60 -2.78 3.33 -17.69
C ARG A 60 -2.28 2.30 -18.70
N ALA A 61 -1.53 1.31 -18.25
CA ALA A 61 -0.98 0.25 -19.10
C ALA A 61 -1.90 -0.99 -19.17
N ALA A 62 -2.97 -1.03 -18.38
CA ALA A 62 -3.98 -2.09 -18.34
C ALA A 62 -5.19 -1.73 -19.20
#